data_AF-A0A7W9HV12-F1
#
_entry.id   AF-A0A7W9HV12-F1
#
_cell.length_a   1.000
_cell.length_b   1.000
_cell.length_c   1.000
_cell.angle_alpha   90.00
_cell.angle_beta   90.00
_cell.angle_gamma   90.00
#
_symmetry.space_group_name_H-M   'P 1'
#
loop_
_entity.id
_entity.type
_entity.pdbx_description
1 polymer ?
#
loop_
_entity_poly.entity_id
_entity_poly.type
_entity_poly.pdbx_seq_one_letter_code
_entity_poly.pdbx_strand_id
1 'polypeptide(L)'
;MLPGLIVAAGGESAGVVYLSDQAGALVETLWEIDADVLVVGGATSVGPADHLHEALRVLHADVLVDGVACRPGHPQMLAVLPDGRFVVGLPGNPFAALAAGLTLLTPLMEALSGREPRPARKVELAAAQAHEHDTRLVPVVVTGSLAVTVGHDQPGTLWGTALADGLAVVPPGFGGGEVEVLPLAGGPGAGAPGAGVNGAGGAGSGGAGSGGAGSGGARSGGPGVGGPGVGGPGVGGPGVGGPGVGGHARVSVA
;
A
#
# COMPACT_ATOMS: atom_id res chain seq x y z
N MET A 1 13.14 -3.81 4.53
CA MET A 1 12.69 -2.74 3.61
C MET A 1 11.17 -2.79 3.43
N LEU A 2 10.59 -3.89 2.92
CA LEU A 2 9.14 -4.00 2.65
C LEU A 2 8.22 -3.71 3.84
N PRO A 3 8.42 -4.27 5.05
CA PRO A 3 7.56 -3.93 6.20
C PRO A 3 7.52 -2.43 6.52
N GLY A 4 8.66 -1.74 6.40
CA GLY A 4 8.73 -0.29 6.62
C GLY A 4 7.97 0.50 5.55
N LEU A 5 8.01 0.06 4.29
CA LEU A 5 7.26 0.69 3.21
C LEU A 5 5.75 0.48 3.37
N ILE A 6 5.33 -0.72 3.77
CA ILE A 6 3.91 -1.06 4.05
C ILE A 6 3.36 -0.15 5.16
N VAL A 7 4.10 -0.03 6.27
CA VAL A 7 3.71 0.84 7.39
C VAL A 7 3.67 2.31 6.97
N ALA A 8 4.65 2.77 6.19
CA ALA A 8 4.66 4.15 5.68
C ALA A 8 3.49 4.44 4.71
N ALA A 9 3.03 3.43 3.97
CA ALA A 9 1.84 3.52 3.11
C ALA A 9 0.51 3.42 3.88
N GLY A 10 0.56 3.16 5.20
CA GLY A 10 -0.61 3.06 6.06
C GLY A 10 -1.19 1.66 6.22
N GLY A 11 -0.49 0.62 5.76
CA GLY A 11 -0.86 -0.77 5.98
C GLY A 11 -0.34 -1.36 7.29
N GLU A 12 -0.84 -2.53 7.65
CA GLU A 12 -0.35 -3.35 8.74
C GLU A 12 0.40 -4.56 8.18
N SER A 13 1.65 -4.78 8.60
CA SER A 13 2.42 -5.95 8.18
C SER A 13 2.04 -7.15 9.05
N ALA A 14 1.28 -8.10 8.50
CA ALA A 14 0.80 -9.30 9.18
C ALA A 14 1.89 -10.36 9.41
N GLY A 15 2.99 -10.32 8.65
CA GLY A 15 4.12 -11.22 8.84
C GLY A 15 5.03 -11.33 7.61
N VAL A 16 6.11 -12.10 7.76
CA VAL A 16 6.98 -12.53 6.66
C VAL A 16 7.06 -14.05 6.69
N VAL A 17 6.68 -14.69 5.59
CA VAL A 17 6.84 -16.11 5.33
C VAL A 17 8.01 -16.30 4.39
N TYR A 18 8.85 -17.31 4.62
CA TYR A 18 9.93 -17.67 3.71
C TYR A 18 9.58 -18.97 3.02
N LEU A 19 9.48 -18.94 1.70
CA LEU A 19 9.13 -20.10 0.91
C LEU A 19 10.38 -20.87 0.48
N SER A 20 10.32 -22.20 0.60
CA SER A 20 11.27 -23.07 -0.10
C SER A 20 11.00 -23.03 -1.60
N ASP A 21 12.04 -23.21 -2.41
CA ASP A 21 11.94 -23.30 -3.88
C ASP A 21 11.35 -24.65 -4.32
N GLN A 22 10.12 -24.94 -3.90
CA GLN A 22 9.38 -26.16 -4.20
C GLN A 22 8.13 -25.83 -5.00
N ALA A 23 7.87 -26.63 -6.04
CA ALA A 23 6.67 -26.48 -6.85
C ALA A 23 5.42 -26.63 -5.96
N GLY A 24 4.50 -25.66 -6.05
CA GLY A 24 3.23 -25.66 -5.30
C GLY A 24 3.25 -24.88 -3.99
N ALA A 25 4.41 -24.66 -3.36
CA ALA A 25 4.50 -23.95 -2.08
C ALA A 25 3.93 -22.52 -2.16
N LEU A 26 4.15 -21.83 -3.29
CA LEU A 26 3.58 -20.50 -3.52
C LEU A 26 2.05 -20.53 -3.67
N VAL A 27 1.50 -21.53 -4.37
CA VAL A 27 0.04 -21.67 -4.53
C VAL A 27 -0.63 -21.89 -3.19
N GLU A 28 -0.12 -22.83 -2.39
CA GLU A 28 -0.62 -23.13 -1.05
C GLU A 28 -0.53 -21.90 -0.15
N THR A 29 0.60 -21.20 -0.16
CA THR A 29 0.81 -19.99 0.63
C THR A 29 -0.14 -18.86 0.24
N LEU A 30 -0.32 -18.61 -1.05
CA LEU A 30 -1.25 -17.59 -1.53
C LEU A 30 -2.69 -17.93 -1.16
N TRP A 31 -3.04 -19.21 -1.13
CA TRP A 31 -4.36 -19.68 -0.74
C TRP A 31 -4.61 -19.54 0.76
N GLU A 32 -3.68 -19.99 1.61
CA GLU A 32 -3.87 -20.12 3.06
C GLU A 32 -3.71 -18.81 3.86
N ILE A 33 -2.90 -17.87 3.37
CA ILE A 33 -2.64 -16.62 4.11
C ILE A 33 -3.86 -15.70 4.09
N ASP A 34 -4.42 -15.47 5.28
CA ASP A 34 -5.48 -14.48 5.50
C ASP A 34 -4.92 -13.05 5.58
N ALA A 35 -4.82 -12.39 4.42
CA ALA A 35 -4.39 -10.99 4.27
C ALA A 35 -5.15 -10.32 3.11
N ASP A 36 -5.30 -8.99 3.17
CA ASP A 36 -5.94 -8.22 2.10
C ASP A 36 -5.02 -8.08 0.87
N VAL A 37 -3.71 -8.00 1.13
CA VAL A 37 -2.64 -7.91 0.12
C VAL A 37 -1.54 -8.91 0.43
N LEU A 38 -1.16 -9.72 -0.55
CA LEU A 38 -0.01 -10.61 -0.49
C LEU A 38 1.12 -10.06 -1.35
N VAL A 39 2.27 -9.81 -0.77
CA VAL A 39 3.46 -9.31 -1.48
C VAL A 39 4.45 -10.45 -1.64
N VAL A 40 4.79 -10.81 -2.87
CA VAL A 40 5.74 -11.87 -3.17
C VAL A 40 7.06 -11.25 -3.63
N GLY A 41 8.11 -11.40 -2.82
CA GLY A 41 9.44 -10.90 -3.15
C GLY A 41 10.22 -11.87 -4.03
N GLY A 42 11.04 -11.37 -4.96
CA GLY A 42 11.92 -12.24 -5.74
C GLY A 42 11.24 -13.02 -6.86
N ALA A 43 9.94 -12.79 -7.10
CA ALA A 43 9.14 -13.62 -7.97
C ALA A 43 9.14 -13.21 -9.45
N THR A 44 9.80 -12.11 -9.82
CA THR A 44 9.67 -11.51 -11.17
C THR A 44 10.97 -11.53 -11.99
N SER A 45 11.99 -12.30 -11.59
CA SER A 45 13.23 -12.41 -12.38
C SER A 45 13.02 -13.31 -13.61
N VAL A 46 13.56 -12.88 -14.76
CA VAL A 46 13.61 -13.69 -15.99
C VAL A 46 14.61 -14.85 -15.83
N GLY A 47 14.08 -16.04 -15.60
CA GLY A 47 14.78 -17.31 -15.50
C GLY A 47 13.87 -18.33 -14.82
N PRO A 48 13.82 -19.59 -15.30
CA PRO A 48 12.71 -20.57 -15.22
C PRO A 48 11.24 -20.12 -15.09
N ALA A 49 10.99 -18.81 -15.01
CA ALA A 49 9.85 -17.97 -15.36
C ALA A 49 8.56 -18.77 -15.58
N ASP A 50 7.62 -18.81 -14.65
CA ASP A 50 7.30 -17.71 -13.75
C ASP A 50 6.39 -18.25 -12.65
N HIS A 51 6.98 -18.60 -11.51
CA HIS A 51 6.24 -19.27 -10.44
C HIS A 51 5.05 -18.45 -9.98
N LEU A 52 5.14 -17.12 -10.04
CA LEU A 52 4.03 -16.25 -9.71
C LEU A 52 2.95 -16.26 -10.81
N HIS A 53 3.29 -16.06 -12.09
CA HIS A 53 2.27 -16.19 -13.14
C HIS A 53 1.61 -17.57 -13.14
N GLU A 54 2.39 -18.64 -12.96
CA GLU A 54 1.87 -20.00 -12.92
C GLU A 54 0.97 -20.23 -11.70
N ALA A 55 1.37 -19.75 -10.52
CA ALA A 55 0.55 -19.83 -9.32
C ALA A 55 -0.76 -19.05 -9.48
N LEU A 56 -0.70 -17.84 -10.04
CA LEU A 56 -1.86 -17.02 -10.34
C LEU A 56 -2.78 -17.69 -11.36
N ARG A 57 -2.23 -18.32 -12.38
CA ARG A 57 -2.99 -19.11 -13.37
C ARG A 57 -3.71 -20.29 -12.72
N VAL A 58 -3.03 -21.03 -11.83
CA VAL A 58 -3.62 -22.15 -11.06
C VAL A 58 -4.74 -21.67 -10.14
N LEU A 59 -4.55 -20.49 -9.52
CA LEU A 59 -5.53 -19.87 -8.62
C LEU A 59 -6.64 -19.11 -9.36
N HIS A 60 -6.64 -19.12 -10.70
CA HIS A 60 -7.60 -18.37 -11.53
C HIS A 60 -7.65 -16.88 -11.21
N ALA A 61 -6.49 -16.29 -10.90
CA ALA A 61 -6.36 -14.87 -10.62
C ALA A 61 -6.39 -14.02 -11.90
N ASP A 62 -6.93 -12.81 -11.78
CA ASP A 62 -6.93 -11.81 -12.85
C ASP A 62 -5.69 -10.92 -12.72
N VAL A 63 -4.80 -10.96 -13.71
CA VAL A 63 -3.62 -10.09 -13.76
C VAL A 63 -4.02 -8.70 -14.28
N LEU A 64 -3.83 -7.67 -13.47
CA LEU A 64 -4.19 -6.28 -13.78
C LEU A 64 -3.00 -5.48 -14.33
N VAL A 65 -1.81 -5.75 -13.81
CA VAL A 65 -0.55 -5.09 -14.24
C VAL A 65 0.50 -6.18 -14.39
N ASP A 66 1.11 -6.24 -15.57
CA ASP A 66 2.16 -7.20 -15.94
C ASP A 66 3.41 -6.43 -16.40
N GLY A 67 4.00 -5.71 -15.45
CA GLY A 67 5.12 -4.81 -15.65
C GLY A 67 4.75 -3.33 -15.71
N VAL A 68 5.73 -2.50 -15.36
CA VAL A 68 5.67 -1.04 -15.48
C VAL A 68 6.85 -0.58 -16.32
N ALA A 69 6.65 0.40 -17.21
CA ALA A 69 7.71 0.95 -18.06
C ALA A 69 8.68 1.86 -17.28
N CYS A 70 9.36 1.30 -16.27
CA CYS A 70 10.30 2.02 -15.42
C CYS A 70 11.59 1.22 -15.19
N ARG A 71 12.68 1.94 -14.89
CA ARG A 71 13.98 1.36 -14.57
C ARG A 71 14.61 2.05 -13.35
N PRO A 72 14.99 1.30 -12.31
CA PRO A 72 14.71 -0.14 -12.10
C PRO A 72 13.22 -0.39 -11.79
N GLY A 73 12.84 -1.67 -11.67
CA GLY A 73 11.48 -2.05 -11.25
C GLY A 73 10.54 -2.49 -12.36
N HIS A 74 11.01 -2.61 -13.60
CA HIS A 74 10.18 -3.04 -14.73
C HIS A 74 9.37 -4.32 -14.46
N PRO A 75 9.99 -5.46 -14.06
CA PRO A 75 9.24 -6.68 -13.83
C PRO A 75 8.55 -6.59 -12.46
N GLN A 76 7.30 -6.18 -12.45
CA GLN A 76 6.45 -6.11 -11.26
C GLN A 76 5.01 -6.42 -11.64
N MET A 77 4.23 -6.94 -10.71
CA MET A 77 2.90 -7.43 -11.04
C MET A 77 1.87 -7.05 -10.00
N LEU A 78 0.64 -6.81 -10.47
CA LEU A 78 -0.57 -6.73 -9.66
C LEU A 78 -1.61 -7.70 -10.21
N ALA A 79 -2.14 -8.57 -9.36
CA ALA A 79 -3.24 -9.47 -9.68
C ALA A 79 -4.30 -9.47 -8.57
N VAL A 80 -5.48 -9.97 -8.90
CA VAL A 80 -6.61 -10.15 -7.98
C VAL A 80 -7.02 -11.61 -7.95
N LEU A 81 -7.04 -12.21 -6.76
CA LEU A 81 -7.55 -13.57 -6.57
C LEU A 81 -9.10 -13.60 -6.69
N PRO A 82 -9.71 -14.76 -6.98
CA PRO A 82 -11.17 -14.88 -7.09
C PRO A 82 -11.97 -14.43 -5.85
N ASP A 83 -11.32 -14.40 -4.68
CA ASP A 83 -11.91 -13.94 -3.41
C ASP A 83 -11.70 -12.43 -3.16
N GLY A 84 -11.08 -11.71 -4.08
CA GLY A 84 -10.87 -10.26 -4.04
C GLY A 84 -9.56 -9.80 -3.39
N ARG A 85 -8.74 -10.70 -2.87
CA ARG A 85 -7.41 -10.35 -2.33
C ARG A 85 -6.45 -9.95 -3.43
N PHE A 86 -5.56 -9.00 -3.15
CA PHE A 86 -4.53 -8.56 -4.12
C PHE A 86 -3.24 -9.34 -3.95
N VAL A 87 -2.57 -9.65 -5.07
CA VAL A 87 -1.22 -10.21 -5.09
C VAL A 87 -0.29 -9.24 -5.82
N VAL A 88 0.80 -8.85 -5.15
CA VAL A 88 1.82 -7.95 -5.69
C VAL A 88 3.14 -8.70 -5.86
N GLY A 89 3.60 -8.86 -7.09
CA GLY A 89 4.90 -9.45 -7.41
C GLY A 89 6.00 -8.40 -7.48
N LEU A 90 7.06 -8.55 -6.70
CA LEU A 90 8.20 -7.62 -6.68
C LEU A 90 9.50 -8.28 -7.19
N PRO A 91 10.39 -7.51 -7.86
CA PRO A 91 11.73 -7.96 -8.24
C PRO A 91 12.55 -8.55 -7.10
N GLY A 92 13.45 -9.48 -7.42
CA GLY A 92 14.47 -9.97 -6.47
C GLY A 92 15.63 -9.00 -6.26
N ASN A 93 15.85 -8.08 -7.20
CA ASN A 93 16.83 -7.03 -7.03
C ASN A 93 16.30 -6.00 -6.01
N PRO A 94 17.00 -5.70 -4.92
CA PRO A 94 16.46 -4.88 -3.83
C PRO A 94 16.13 -3.44 -4.25
N PHE A 95 16.91 -2.84 -5.15
CA PHE A 95 16.58 -1.49 -5.64
C PHE A 95 15.36 -1.54 -6.57
N ALA A 96 15.26 -2.56 -7.44
CA ALA A 96 14.08 -2.76 -8.25
C ALA A 96 12.82 -3.08 -7.42
N ALA A 97 12.96 -3.84 -6.33
CA ALA A 97 11.89 -4.15 -5.38
C ALA A 97 11.37 -2.89 -4.68
N LEU A 98 12.29 -2.00 -4.25
CA LEU A 98 11.94 -0.71 -3.68
C LEU A 98 11.21 0.17 -4.71
N ALA A 99 11.73 0.25 -5.93
CA ALA A 99 11.10 1.00 -7.02
C ALA A 99 9.69 0.48 -7.36
N ALA A 100 9.51 -0.84 -7.48
CA ALA A 100 8.21 -1.48 -7.68
C ALA A 100 7.29 -1.25 -6.46
N GLY A 101 7.84 -1.30 -5.26
CA GLY A 101 7.13 -0.97 -4.03
C GLY A 101 6.55 0.45 -4.07
N LEU A 102 7.32 1.44 -4.52
CA LEU A 102 6.87 2.84 -4.61
C LEU A 102 5.90 3.09 -5.77
N THR A 103 6.08 2.39 -6.90
CA THR A 103 5.30 2.63 -8.12
C THR A 103 4.00 1.84 -8.20
N LEU A 104 3.87 0.74 -7.44
CA LEU A 104 2.70 -0.14 -7.50
C LEU A 104 2.14 -0.49 -6.12
N LEU A 105 2.97 -0.95 -5.17
CA LEU A 105 2.48 -1.34 -3.84
C LEU A 105 1.96 -0.12 -3.05
N THR A 106 2.72 0.97 -2.98
CA THR A 106 2.30 2.19 -2.28
C THR A 106 0.96 2.75 -2.80
N PRO A 107 0.77 2.99 -4.11
CA PRO A 107 -0.53 3.49 -4.59
C PRO A 107 -1.67 2.50 -4.38
N LEU A 108 -1.43 1.18 -4.47
CA LEU A 108 -2.44 0.17 -4.10
C LEU A 108 -2.86 0.33 -2.63
N MET A 109 -1.90 0.43 -1.72
CA MET A 109 -2.16 0.55 -0.29
C MET A 109 -2.87 1.86 0.07
N GLU A 110 -2.51 2.97 -0.58
CA GLU A 110 -3.20 4.26 -0.42
C GLU A 110 -4.66 4.15 -0.86
N ALA A 111 -4.92 3.54 -2.03
CA ALA A 111 -6.27 3.33 -2.54
C ALA A 111 -7.12 2.44 -1.62
N LEU A 112 -6.57 1.32 -1.14
CA LEU A 112 -7.26 0.41 -0.22
C LEU A 112 -7.53 1.05 1.16
N SER A 113 -6.67 1.96 1.60
CA SER A 113 -6.85 2.71 2.83
C SER A 113 -7.85 3.88 2.69
N GLY A 114 -8.46 4.07 1.51
CA GLY A 114 -9.34 5.19 1.22
C GLY A 114 -8.65 6.55 1.26
N ARG A 115 -7.32 6.58 1.10
CA ARG A 115 -6.55 7.83 1.07
C ARG A 115 -6.61 8.41 -0.32
N GLU A 116 -6.79 9.72 -0.41
CA GLU A 116 -6.64 10.42 -1.69
C GLU A 116 -5.18 10.32 -2.16
N PRO A 117 -4.94 10.13 -3.48
CA PRO A 117 -3.59 10.17 -4.04
C PRO A 117 -2.89 11.46 -3.63
N ARG A 118 -1.70 11.34 -3.06
CA ARG A 118 -0.93 12.52 -2.67
C ARG A 118 -0.55 13.31 -3.92
N PRO A 119 -0.65 14.65 -3.89
CA PRO A 119 -0.18 15.46 -5.01
C PRO A 119 1.32 15.23 -5.21
N ALA A 120 1.70 14.92 -6.45
CA ALA A 120 3.08 14.71 -6.87
C ALA A 120 3.96 15.90 -6.45
N ARG A 121 5.03 15.64 -5.68
CA ARG A 121 6.03 16.67 -5.38
C ARG A 121 6.88 16.86 -6.63
N LYS A 122 6.89 18.09 -7.15
CA LYS A 122 7.70 18.46 -8.30
C LYS A 122 8.90 19.30 -7.91
N VAL A 123 10.03 19.05 -8.57
CA VAL A 123 11.33 19.69 -8.29
C VAL A 123 12.10 19.91 -9.59
N GLU A 124 12.92 20.95 -9.63
CA GLU A 124 13.86 21.18 -10.71
C GLU A 124 15.09 20.28 -10.55
N LEU A 125 15.39 19.50 -11.59
CA LEU A 125 16.57 18.64 -11.69
C LEU A 125 17.41 19.07 -12.88
N ALA A 126 18.67 19.46 -12.64
CA ALA A 126 19.54 20.02 -13.67
C ALA A 126 19.80 19.03 -14.83
N ALA A 127 20.07 17.77 -14.51
CA ALA A 127 20.22 16.68 -15.46
C ALA A 127 20.20 15.33 -14.74
N ALA A 128 19.91 14.26 -15.48
CA ALA A 128 20.09 12.88 -15.05
C ALA A 128 20.33 11.99 -16.27
N GLN A 129 20.86 10.78 -16.05
CA GLN A 129 21.01 9.81 -17.12
C GLN A 129 19.63 9.24 -17.50
N ALA A 130 19.03 9.80 -18.54
CA ALA A 130 17.80 9.29 -19.12
C ALA A 130 18.01 7.93 -19.80
N HIS A 131 16.95 7.16 -19.94
CA HIS A 131 16.91 5.98 -20.81
C HIS A 131 16.26 6.34 -22.15
N GLU A 132 16.49 5.56 -23.20
CA GLU A 132 15.97 5.85 -24.54
C GLU A 132 14.44 5.71 -24.61
N HIS A 133 13.88 4.75 -23.87
CA HIS A 133 12.46 4.39 -23.97
C HIS A 133 11.72 4.30 -22.63
N ASP A 134 12.44 4.18 -21.51
CA ASP A 134 11.83 3.88 -20.21
C ASP A 134 12.01 5.05 -19.25
N THR A 135 11.08 5.19 -18.30
CA THR A 135 11.23 6.14 -17.21
C THR A 135 12.30 5.67 -16.24
N ARG A 136 13.28 6.52 -15.93
CA ARG A 136 14.31 6.24 -14.93
C ARG A 136 13.84 6.71 -13.56
N LEU A 137 14.02 5.86 -12.56
CA LEU A 137 13.82 6.20 -11.15
C LEU A 137 15.19 6.43 -10.54
N VAL A 138 15.51 7.70 -10.27
CA VAL A 138 16.86 8.13 -9.90
C VAL A 138 16.87 8.63 -8.46
N PRO A 139 17.72 8.10 -7.56
CA PRO A 139 17.80 8.59 -6.19
C PRO A 139 18.25 10.05 -6.15
N VAL A 140 17.50 10.90 -5.44
CA VAL A 140 17.76 12.33 -5.32
C VAL A 140 17.68 12.82 -3.88
N VAL A 141 18.48 13.84 -3.56
CA VAL A 141 18.31 14.69 -2.38
C VAL A 141 17.64 15.99 -2.81
N VAL A 142 16.65 16.45 -2.06
CA VAL A 142 15.81 17.59 -2.41
C VAL A 142 16.05 18.76 -1.45
N THR A 143 16.53 19.87 -1.99
CA THR A 143 16.73 21.14 -1.26
C THR A 143 15.75 22.19 -1.78
N GLY A 144 14.68 22.44 -1.02
CA GLY A 144 13.63 23.37 -1.45
C GLY A 144 12.90 22.85 -2.70
N SER A 145 12.98 23.60 -3.80
CA SER A 145 12.44 23.24 -5.12
C SER A 145 13.47 22.61 -6.06
N LEU A 146 14.71 22.38 -5.60
CA LEU A 146 15.78 21.78 -6.40
C LEU A 146 16.08 20.36 -5.94
N ALA A 147 16.48 19.50 -6.88
CA ALA A 147 16.98 18.16 -6.59
C ALA A 147 18.36 17.92 -7.21
N VAL A 148 19.16 17.11 -6.53
CA VAL A 148 20.47 16.66 -7.01
C VAL A 148 20.50 15.14 -6.95
N THR A 149 21.00 14.51 -8.02
CA THR A 149 21.20 13.06 -8.06
C THR A 149 22.22 12.62 -7.02
N VAL A 150 21.89 11.60 -6.24
CA VAL A 150 22.82 11.03 -5.26
C VAL A 150 23.95 10.24 -5.95
N GLY A 151 23.67 9.67 -7.12
CA GLY A 151 24.53 8.67 -7.75
C GLY A 151 24.37 7.29 -7.12
N HIS A 152 25.32 6.38 -7.40
CA HIS A 152 25.31 5.01 -6.90
C HIS A 152 24.02 4.22 -7.19
N ASP A 153 23.42 4.45 -8.36
CA ASP A 153 22.17 3.82 -8.84
C ASP A 153 22.40 2.45 -9.50
N GLN A 154 23.52 1.78 -9.17
CA GLN A 154 23.86 0.49 -9.76
C GLN A 154 22.86 -0.59 -9.33
N PRO A 155 22.56 -1.57 -10.21
CA PRO A 155 21.69 -2.68 -9.84
C PRO A 155 22.21 -3.41 -8.61
N GLY A 156 21.33 -3.66 -7.64
CA GLY A 156 21.63 -4.52 -6.48
C GLY A 156 22.25 -3.81 -5.28
N THR A 157 22.48 -2.49 -5.36
CA THR A 157 22.84 -1.67 -4.19
C THR A 157 21.67 -0.77 -3.78
N LEU A 158 21.52 -0.58 -2.46
CA LEU A 158 20.60 0.39 -1.87
C LEU A 158 21.31 1.67 -1.38
N TRP A 159 22.59 1.85 -1.70
CA TRP A 159 23.40 2.94 -1.16
C TRP A 159 22.88 4.31 -1.60
N GLY A 160 22.61 4.47 -2.90
CA GLY A 160 22.03 5.71 -3.41
C GLY A 160 20.66 6.00 -2.77
N THR A 161 19.84 4.98 -2.57
CA THR A 161 18.51 5.13 -1.97
C THR A 161 18.55 5.39 -0.46
N ALA A 162 19.56 4.89 0.26
CA ALA A 162 19.70 5.12 1.70
C ALA A 162 20.09 6.57 2.03
N LEU A 163 20.71 7.27 1.08
CA LEU A 163 21.10 8.68 1.19
C LEU A 163 20.11 9.64 0.52
N ALA A 164 19.08 9.11 -0.13
CA ALA A 164 18.12 9.88 -0.90
C ALA A 164 16.89 10.27 -0.08
N ASP A 165 16.31 11.40 -0.44
CA ASP A 165 15.00 11.84 0.03
C ASP A 165 13.86 11.19 -0.76
N GLY A 166 14.14 10.79 -1.99
CA GLY A 166 13.16 10.20 -2.90
C GLY A 166 13.77 9.71 -4.20
N LEU A 167 12.93 9.16 -5.07
CA LEU A 167 13.28 8.79 -6.44
C LEU A 167 12.67 9.80 -7.41
N ALA A 168 13.50 10.51 -8.17
CA ALA A 168 13.05 11.35 -9.27
C ALA A 168 12.54 10.47 -10.42
N VAL A 169 11.38 10.84 -10.97
CA VAL A 169 10.74 10.23 -12.13
C VAL A 169 11.27 10.93 -13.38
N VAL A 170 12.34 10.38 -13.95
CA VAL A 170 13.08 10.95 -15.08
C VAL A 170 12.56 10.34 -16.38
N PRO A 171 11.84 11.08 -17.25
CA PRO A 171 11.30 10.53 -18.48
C PRO A 171 12.39 10.23 -19.53
N PRO A 172 12.06 9.47 -20.59
CA PRO A 172 12.96 9.29 -21.71
C PRO A 172 13.40 10.62 -22.34
N GLY A 173 14.67 10.70 -22.76
CA GLY A 173 15.23 11.90 -23.38
C GLY A 173 15.39 13.12 -22.46
N PHE A 174 15.26 12.95 -21.14
CA PHE A 174 15.38 14.05 -20.18
C PHE A 174 16.76 14.73 -20.24
N GLY A 175 16.74 16.05 -20.46
CA GLY A 175 17.93 16.91 -20.51
C GLY A 175 17.98 17.97 -19.41
N GLY A 176 17.07 17.91 -18.43
CA GLY A 176 16.92 18.90 -17.35
C GLY A 176 15.50 19.50 -17.30
N GLY A 177 15.09 19.91 -16.11
CA GLY A 177 13.79 20.57 -15.84
C GLY A 177 13.03 19.96 -14.67
N GLU A 178 11.74 20.27 -14.61
CA GLU A 178 10.83 19.81 -13.56
C GLU A 178 10.55 18.30 -13.67
N VAL A 179 10.74 17.58 -12.57
CA VAL A 179 10.44 16.14 -12.42
C VAL A 179 9.63 15.88 -11.16
N GLU A 180 8.82 14.83 -11.19
CA GLU A 180 8.15 14.31 -9.98
C GLU A 180 9.14 13.54 -9.10
N VAL A 181 8.92 13.58 -7.78
CA VAL A 181 9.68 12.82 -6.79
C VAL A 181 8.75 11.87 -6.03
N LEU A 182 9.03 10.58 -6.13
CA LEU A 182 8.46 9.55 -5.26
C LEU A 182 9.18 9.59 -3.91
N PRO A 183 8.52 9.95 -2.80
CA PRO A 183 9.19 10.13 -1.52
C PRO A 183 9.63 8.80 -0.91
N LEU A 184 10.82 8.75 -0.33
CA LEU A 184 11.26 7.66 0.54
C LEU A 184 10.89 7.98 1.99
N ALA A 185 10.70 6.94 2.82
CA ALA A 185 10.34 7.12 4.23
C ALA A 185 11.37 8.01 4.96
N GLY A 186 10.91 9.11 5.54
CA GLY A 186 11.76 10.11 6.22
C GLY A 186 12.22 11.29 5.34
N GLY A 187 12.06 11.21 4.01
CA GLY A 187 12.33 12.33 3.10
C GLY A 187 11.21 13.39 3.12
N PRO A 188 11.45 14.61 2.62
CA PRO A 188 10.43 15.65 2.61
C PRO A 188 9.32 15.29 1.61
N GLY A 189 8.09 15.17 2.11
CA GLY A 189 6.93 14.64 1.38
C GLY A 189 6.52 13.22 1.80
N ALA A 190 7.34 12.52 2.59
CA ALA A 190 6.89 11.32 3.30
C ALA A 190 5.86 11.74 4.36
N GLY A 191 4.58 11.44 4.11
CA GLY A 191 3.53 11.63 5.08
C GLY A 191 3.90 10.95 6.39
N ALA A 192 3.72 11.64 7.52
CA ALA A 192 3.86 11.00 8.82
C ALA A 192 2.89 9.81 8.90
N PRO A 193 3.29 8.67 9.51
CA PRO A 193 2.33 7.62 9.83
C PRO A 193 1.21 8.28 10.65
N GLY A 194 -0.01 8.25 10.11
CA GLY A 194 -1.14 8.99 10.65
C GLY A 194 -1.29 8.67 12.14
N ALA A 195 -1.02 9.67 12.99
CA ALA A 195 -1.48 9.63 14.36
C ALA A 195 -3.00 9.52 14.29
N GLY A 196 -3.54 8.38 14.74
CA GLY A 196 -4.99 8.16 14.80
C GLY A 196 -5.66 9.39 15.39
N VAL A 197 -6.68 9.89 14.69
CA VAL A 197 -7.55 10.95 15.21
C VAL A 197 -8.37 10.38 16.35
N ASN A 198 -7.75 10.17 17.50
CA ASN A 198 -8.48 10.00 18.74
C ASN A 198 -9.09 11.37 19.05
N GLY A 199 -10.39 11.50 18.78
CA GLY A 199 -11.20 12.61 19.24
C GLY A 199 -11.12 12.69 20.76
N ALA A 200 -10.14 13.44 21.26
CA ALA A 200 -10.10 13.89 22.63
C ALA A 200 -11.22 14.93 22.78
N GLY A 201 -12.33 14.48 23.40
CA GLY A 201 -13.39 15.36 23.84
C GLY A 201 -12.81 16.49 24.67
N GLY A 202 -13.02 17.72 24.20
CA GLY A 202 -12.65 18.93 24.92
C GLY A 202 -13.42 19.03 26.23
N ALA A 203 -12.72 18.89 27.35
CA ALA A 203 -13.21 19.35 28.64
C ALA A 203 -13.06 20.88 28.67
N GLY A 204 -14.12 21.57 28.28
CA GLY A 204 -14.28 23.01 28.49
C GLY A 204 -14.61 23.30 29.96
N SER A 205 -13.79 24.12 30.58
CA SER A 205 -13.97 24.67 31.92
C SER A 205 -14.86 25.92 31.88
N GLY A 206 -15.68 26.08 32.93
CA GLY A 206 -16.05 27.40 33.45
C GLY A 206 -17.52 27.82 33.36
N GLY A 207 -18.11 28.05 34.54
CA GLY A 207 -18.83 29.31 34.78
C GLY A 207 -20.35 29.23 34.96
N ALA A 208 -20.79 29.54 36.18
CA ALA A 208 -22.17 29.58 36.65
C ALA A 208 -23.05 30.66 35.98
N GLY A 209 -24.36 30.41 35.93
CA GLY A 209 -25.38 31.40 35.60
C GLY A 209 -26.79 30.86 35.80
N SER A 210 -27.55 31.53 36.65
CA SER A 210 -28.82 31.14 37.29
C SER A 210 -30.08 31.21 36.42
N GLY A 211 -31.08 30.37 36.77
CA GLY A 211 -32.47 30.83 36.94
C GLY A 211 -33.51 30.29 35.95
N GLY A 212 -34.67 29.86 36.50
CA GLY A 212 -35.96 29.90 35.78
C GLY A 212 -36.71 28.58 35.72
N ALA A 213 -37.86 28.54 36.40
CA ALA A 213 -38.74 27.38 36.60
C ALA A 213 -39.82 27.21 35.51
N GLY A 214 -40.45 26.03 35.49
CA GLY A 214 -41.76 25.73 34.85
C GLY A 214 -41.79 24.31 34.25
N SER A 215 -42.25 23.25 34.91
CA SER A 215 -43.63 22.83 35.28
C SER A 215 -44.40 22.09 34.17
N GLY A 216 -44.84 20.85 34.49
CA GLY A 216 -45.92 20.07 33.84
C GLY A 216 -45.46 19.12 32.73
N GLY A 217 -45.89 17.87 32.58
CA GLY A 217 -46.83 16.97 33.27
C GLY A 217 -46.61 15.57 32.64
N ALA A 218 -46.49 14.50 33.43
CA ALA A 218 -47.52 13.51 33.75
C ALA A 218 -48.00 12.59 32.58
N ARG A 219 -47.78 11.26 32.80
CA ARG A 219 -48.61 10.08 32.41
C ARG A 219 -48.51 9.63 30.93
N SER A 220 -48.67 8.37 30.53
CA SER A 220 -48.84 7.03 31.15
C SER A 220 -49.09 5.99 30.03
N GLY A 221 -48.71 4.72 30.24
CA GLY A 221 -49.29 3.54 29.58
C GLY A 221 -48.68 3.15 28.22
N GLY A 222 -48.42 1.90 27.87
CA GLY A 222 -48.69 0.59 28.47
C GLY A 222 -48.03 -0.52 27.59
N PRO A 223 -48.12 -1.81 27.97
CA PRO A 223 -47.28 -2.88 27.44
C PRO A 223 -47.93 -3.66 26.28
N GLY A 224 -47.10 -4.25 25.42
CA GLY A 224 -47.51 -5.22 24.40
C GLY A 224 -46.65 -6.49 24.47
N VAL A 225 -47.31 -7.61 24.70
CA VAL A 225 -46.75 -8.97 24.87
C VAL A 225 -47.18 -9.89 23.72
N GLY A 226 -46.36 -10.90 23.42
CA GLY A 226 -46.71 -12.13 22.67
C GLY A 226 -46.25 -12.15 21.21
N GLY A 227 -45.56 -13.17 20.68
CA GLY A 227 -45.25 -14.52 21.14
C GLY A 227 -44.25 -15.22 20.18
N PRO A 228 -44.00 -16.53 20.34
CA PRO A 228 -42.78 -17.20 19.88
C PRO A 228 -42.89 -17.85 18.49
N GLY A 229 -41.79 -17.83 17.73
CA GLY A 229 -41.62 -18.55 16.47
C GLY A 229 -40.35 -19.40 16.53
N VAL A 230 -40.55 -20.71 16.60
CA VAL A 230 -39.56 -21.78 16.69
C VAL A 230 -38.63 -21.86 15.47
N GLY A 231 -37.38 -22.25 15.71
CA GLY A 231 -36.31 -22.31 14.73
C GLY A 231 -36.31 -23.50 13.77
N GLY A 232 -35.51 -23.35 12.73
CA GLY A 232 -35.00 -24.38 11.82
C GLY A 232 -33.57 -24.01 11.39
N PRO A 233 -32.69 -24.99 11.09
CA PRO A 233 -31.25 -24.84 11.22
C PRO A 233 -30.60 -24.11 10.05
N GLY A 234 -29.49 -23.44 10.37
CA GLY A 234 -28.71 -22.63 9.45
C GLY A 234 -27.93 -23.42 8.41
N VAL A 235 -27.70 -22.73 7.31
CA VAL A 235 -26.52 -22.90 6.45
C VAL A 235 -25.87 -21.53 6.38
N GLY A 236 -25.03 -21.23 7.36
CA GLY A 236 -24.17 -20.06 7.33
C GLY A 236 -23.12 -20.28 6.26
N GLY A 237 -23.38 -19.79 5.04
CA GLY A 237 -22.28 -19.53 4.11
C GLY A 237 -21.35 -18.50 4.74
N PRO A 238 -20.03 -18.58 4.51
CA PRO A 238 -19.12 -17.53 4.95
C PRO A 238 -19.61 -16.22 4.33
N GLY A 239 -20.00 -15.28 5.18
CA GLY A 239 -20.36 -13.94 4.77
C GLY A 239 -19.14 -13.36 4.08
N VAL A 240 -19.27 -13.12 2.77
CA VAL A 240 -18.35 -12.30 2.01
C VAL A 240 -18.46 -10.86 2.52
N GLY A 241 -17.72 -10.59 3.60
CA GLY A 241 -17.40 -9.23 3.99
C GLY A 241 -16.49 -8.67 2.91
N GLY A 242 -17.02 -7.81 2.04
CA GLY A 242 -16.15 -6.96 1.23
C GLY A 242 -15.21 -6.17 2.14
N PRO A 243 -14.03 -5.77 1.64
CA PRO A 243 -13.02 -5.09 2.46
C PRO A 243 -13.65 -3.90 3.15
N GLY A 244 -13.61 -3.91 4.48
CA GLY A 244 -14.18 -2.87 5.32
C GLY A 244 -13.51 -1.54 5.01
N VAL A 245 -14.26 -0.62 4.41
CA VAL A 245 -13.82 0.74 4.17
C VAL A 245 -13.57 1.40 5.54
N GLY A 246 -12.31 1.58 5.91
CA GLY A 246 -11.90 2.24 7.15
C GLY A 246 -10.92 1.49 8.06
N GLY A 247 -10.48 0.28 7.70
CA GLY A 247 -9.42 -0.47 8.40
C GLY A 247 -8.04 -0.36 7.73
N HIS A 248 -6.96 -0.60 8.48
CA HIS A 248 -5.63 -0.79 7.91
C HIS A 248 -5.60 -2.09 7.09
N ALA A 249 -5.19 -2.04 5.82
CA ALA A 249 -5.04 -3.26 5.02
C ALA A 249 -3.93 -4.14 5.59
N ARG A 250 -4.24 -5.42 5.85
CA ARG A 250 -3.29 -6.44 6.33
C ARG A 250 -2.48 -6.93 5.15
N VAL A 251 -1.16 -6.79 5.26
CA VAL A 251 -0.21 -7.19 4.22
C VAL A 251 0.67 -8.30 4.73
N SER A 252 0.68 -9.43 4.03
CA SER A 252 1.65 -10.49 4.27
C SER A 252 2.73 -10.47 3.20
N VAL A 253 3.98 -10.70 3.60
CA VAL A 253 5.12 -10.80 2.68
C VAL A 253 5.54 -12.27 2.60
N ALA A 254 5.65 -12.80 1.39
CA ALA A 254 6.12 -14.15 1.10
C ALA A 254 7.39 -14.11 0.23
#